data_AF-A0AAD7JMI7-F1
#
_entry.id   AF-A0AAD7JMI7-F1
#
_cell.length_a   1.000
_cell.length_b   1.000
_cell.length_c   1.000
_cell.angle_alpha   90.00
_cell.angle_beta   90.00
_cell.angle_gamma   90.00
#
_symmetry.space_group_name_H-M   'P 1'
#
loop_
_entity.id
_entity.type
_entity.pdbx_description
1 polymer ?
#
loop_
_entity_poly.entity_id
_entity_poly.type
_entity_poly.pdbx_seq_one_letter_code
_entity_poly.pdbx_strand_id
1 'polypeptide(L)'
;FLAIRSTKSEISHELLAGAASFVAAREYAKHCEKNGKPQSHAEAKELLAAFAGAFIDKEVETRGLDFVDKQKAKHDAHTNASEAVAGDF
;
A
#
# COMPACT_ATOMS: atom_id res chain seq x y z
N PHE A 1 17.66 -12.23 -25.38
CA PHE A 1 17.88 -11.97 -23.95
C PHE A 1 16.82 -10.95 -23.52
N LEU A 2 15.60 -11.41 -23.24
CA LEU A 2 14.48 -10.52 -22.93
C LEU A 2 14.54 -10.19 -21.43
N ALA A 3 14.62 -8.90 -21.13
CA ALA A 3 14.68 -8.38 -19.78
C ALA A 3 13.36 -8.67 -19.04
N ILE A 4 13.31 -9.77 -18.28
CA ILE A 4 12.34 -9.93 -17.19
C ILE A 4 12.89 -9.14 -16.00
N ARG A 5 12.87 -7.82 -16.08
CA ARG A 5 13.18 -6.94 -14.93
C ARG A 5 11.96 -6.08 -14.65
N SER A 6 11.36 -6.32 -13.47
CA SER A 6 10.71 -5.31 -12.61
C SER A 6 9.17 -5.22 -12.51
N THR A 7 8.40 -6.29 -12.70
CA THR A 7 6.95 -6.28 -12.35
C THR A 7 6.67 -6.37 -10.84
N LYS A 8 7.66 -6.83 -10.07
CA LYS A 8 7.51 -7.25 -8.68
C LYS A 8 7.70 -6.15 -7.63
N SER A 9 8.28 -5.02 -8.03
CA SER A 9 8.34 -3.81 -7.20
C SER A 9 7.04 -3.01 -7.37
N GLU A 10 6.55 -2.95 -8.61
CA GLU A 10 5.36 -2.19 -9.00
C GLU A 10 4.11 -2.68 -8.25
N ILE A 11 3.84 -3.98 -8.20
CA ILE A 11 2.64 -4.53 -7.51
C ILE A 11 2.63 -4.20 -6.01
N SER A 12 3.79 -4.23 -5.34
CA SER A 12 3.86 -3.96 -3.91
C SER A 12 3.69 -2.47 -3.59
N HIS A 13 4.24 -1.59 -4.43
CA HIS A 13 4.03 -0.15 -4.32
C HIS A 13 2.58 0.24 -4.65
N GLU A 14 1.96 -0.40 -5.63
CA GLU A 14 0.55 -0.21 -5.97
C GLU A 14 -0.38 -0.65 -4.83
N LEU A 15 -0.10 -1.79 -4.18
CA LEU A 15 -0.88 -2.25 -3.03
C LEU A 15 -0.75 -1.30 -1.84
N LEU A 16 0.46 -0.83 -1.54
CA LEU A 16 0.69 0.14 -0.47
C LEU A 16 0.01 1.48 -0.77
N ALA A 17 0.11 1.97 -2.01
CA ALA A 17 -0.56 3.19 -2.45
C ALA A 17 -2.09 3.06 -2.40
N GLY A 18 -2.63 1.90 -2.77
CA GLY A 18 -4.05 1.59 -2.66
C GLY A 18 -4.52 1.58 -1.20
N ALA A 19 -3.76 0.94 -0.31
CA ALA A 19 -4.05 0.94 1.13
C ALA A 19 -3.99 2.36 1.72
N ALA A 20 -2.96 3.14 1.38
CA ALA A 20 -2.83 4.53 1.81
C ALA A 20 -4.01 5.39 1.32
N SER A 21 -4.42 5.22 0.07
CA SER A 21 -5.57 5.94 -0.52
C SER A 21 -6.89 5.60 0.19
N PHE A 22 -7.11 4.32 0.50
CA PHE A 22 -8.29 3.88 1.24
C PHE A 22 -8.33 4.44 2.67
N VAL A 23 -7.20 4.36 3.39
CA VAL A 23 -7.09 4.91 4.74
C VAL A 23 -7.31 6.43 4.72
N ALA A 24 -6.69 7.14 3.78
CA ALA A 24 -6.85 8.58 3.64
C ALA A 24 -8.31 8.97 3.40
N ALA A 25 -9.01 8.30 2.49
CA ALA A 25 -10.43 8.55 2.24
C ALA A 25 -11.29 8.30 3.49
N ARG A 26 -11.02 7.22 4.24
CA ARG A 26 -11.75 6.90 5.48
C ARG A 26 -11.52 7.95 6.57
N GLU A 27 -10.28 8.35 6.82
CA GLU A 27 -9.98 9.35 7.85
C GLU A 27 -10.46 10.75 7.45
N TYR A 28 -10.44 11.09 6.15
CA TYR A 28 -11.07 12.30 5.62
C TYR A 28 -12.59 12.31 5.86
N ALA A 29 -13.28 11.17 5.64
CA ALA A 29 -14.71 11.07 5.92
C ALA A 29 -15.03 11.31 7.40
N LYS A 30 -14.24 10.71 8.32
CA LYS A 30 -14.37 10.96 9.77
C LYS A 30 -14.07 12.40 10.15
N HIS A 31 -13.06 13.01 9.53
CA HIS A 31 -12.77 14.43 9.73
C HIS A 31 -13.97 15.28 9.31
N CYS A 32 -14.59 14.98 8.17
CA CYS A 32 -15.79 15.68 7.70
C CYS A 32 -16.98 15.51 8.63
N GLU A 33 -17.18 14.30 9.15
CA GLU A 33 -18.25 14.01 10.12
C GLU A 33 -18.07 14.80 11.42
N LYS A 34 -16.82 14.92 11.90
CA LYS A 34 -16.51 15.58 13.17
C LYS A 34 -16.43 17.11 13.06
N ASN A 35 -15.86 17.62 11.98
CA ASN A 35 -15.47 19.03 11.86
C ASN A 35 -16.21 19.78 10.75
N GLY A 36 -17.03 19.08 9.95
CA GLY A 36 -17.58 19.60 8.70
C GLY A 36 -16.62 19.44 7.52
N LYS A 37 -17.11 19.74 6.32
CA LYS A 37 -16.30 19.66 5.10
C LYS A 37 -15.26 20.80 5.08
N PRO A 38 -14.05 20.56 4.54
CA PRO A 38 -13.06 21.62 4.34
C PRO A 38 -13.63 22.73 3.44
N GLN A 39 -13.14 23.94 3.66
CA GLN A 39 -13.65 25.14 2.99
C GLN A 39 -13.18 25.25 1.55
N SER A 40 -12.14 24.49 1.17
CA SER A 40 -11.59 24.49 -0.17
C SER A 40 -11.16 23.11 -0.65
N HIS A 41 -11.08 22.97 -1.97
CA HIS A 41 -10.52 21.78 -2.61
C HIS A 41 -9.02 21.61 -2.34
N ALA A 42 -8.30 22.71 -2.11
CA ALA A 42 -6.89 22.68 -1.72
C ALA A 42 -6.73 22.04 -0.33
N GLU A 43 -7.51 22.51 0.65
CA GLU A 43 -7.52 21.97 2.00
C GLU A 43 -7.95 20.49 2.03
N ALA A 44 -8.93 20.10 1.20
CA ALA A 44 -9.32 18.71 1.06
C ALA A 44 -8.16 17.82 0.55
N LYS A 45 -7.38 18.30 -0.42
CA LYS A 45 -6.20 17.60 -0.93
C LYS A 45 -5.11 17.48 0.13
N GLU A 46 -4.86 18.55 0.88
CA GLU A 46 -3.86 18.55 1.94
C GLU A 46 -4.21 17.56 3.05
N LEU A 47 -5.48 17.47 3.47
CA LEU A 47 -5.93 16.49 4.45
C LEU A 47 -5.76 15.05 3.95
N LEU A 48 -6.17 14.76 2.70
CA LEU A 48 -5.99 13.44 2.10
C LEU A 48 -4.51 13.06 2.00
N ALA A 49 -3.67 14.00 1.55
CA ALA A 49 -2.22 13.78 1.48
C ALA A 49 -1.60 13.57 2.87
N ALA A 50 -2.02 14.33 3.88
CA ALA A 50 -1.56 14.18 5.25
C ALA A 50 -1.94 12.82 5.84
N PHE A 51 -3.17 12.33 5.62
CA PHE A 51 -3.57 11.00 6.09
C PHE A 51 -2.86 9.86 5.36
N ALA A 52 -2.69 9.98 4.04
CA ALA A 52 -1.94 9.00 3.26
C ALA A 52 -0.47 8.95 3.70
N GLY A 53 0.17 10.12 3.86
CA GLY A 53 1.54 10.26 4.33
C GLY A 53 1.72 9.68 5.73
N ALA A 54 0.86 10.05 6.68
CA ALA A 54 0.91 9.53 8.05
C ALA A 54 0.75 8.01 8.12
N PHE A 55 -0.07 7.41 7.24
CA PHE A 55 -0.19 5.96 7.15
C PHE A 55 1.12 5.34 6.62
N ILE A 56 1.67 5.87 5.52
CA ILE A 56 2.90 5.37 4.92
C ILE A 56 4.07 5.50 5.91
N ASP A 57 4.24 6.67 6.53
CA ASP A 57 5.30 6.93 7.50
C ASP A 57 5.23 5.94 8.66
N LYS A 58 4.04 5.68 9.20
CA LYS A 58 3.85 4.69 10.26
C LYS A 58 4.23 3.28 9.80
N GLU A 59 3.80 2.85 8.62
CA GLU A 59 4.13 1.50 8.13
C GLU A 59 5.64 1.37 7.83
N VAL A 60 6.27 2.43 7.33
CA VAL A 60 7.72 2.50 7.11
C VAL A 60 8.49 2.49 8.43
N GLU A 61 8.08 3.28 9.42
CA GLU A 61 8.73 3.35 10.74
C GLU A 61 8.61 2.02 11.50
N THR A 62 7.41 1.43 11.50
CA THR A 62 7.15 0.22 12.30
C THR A 62 7.68 -1.06 11.68
N ARG A 63 7.87 -1.10 10.35
CA ARG A 63 8.24 -2.33 9.65
C ARG A 63 9.53 -2.23 8.84
N GLY A 64 10.04 -1.02 8.58
CA GLY A 64 11.16 -0.75 7.69
C GLY A 64 10.77 -0.87 6.21
N LEU A 65 11.51 -0.18 5.32
CA LEU A 65 11.32 -0.32 3.86
C LEU A 65 11.40 -1.79 3.39
N ASP A 66 12.17 -2.62 4.10
CA ASP A 66 12.33 -4.06 3.85
C ASP A 66 11.05 -4.89 4.08
N PHE A 67 10.04 -4.37 4.78
CA PHE A 67 8.83 -5.15 5.08
C PHE A 67 8.03 -5.51 3.82
N VAL A 68 7.98 -4.57 2.88
CA VAL A 68 7.28 -4.74 1.61
C VAL A 68 7.97 -5.82 0.76
N ASP A 69 9.30 -5.84 0.74
CA ASP A 69 10.08 -6.89 0.09
C ASP A 69 10.03 -8.24 0.83
N LYS A 70 9.89 -8.24 2.17
CA LYS A 70 9.77 -9.45 2.97
C LYS A 70 8.40 -10.12 2.84
N GLN A 71 7.31 -9.36 2.74
CA GLN A 71 5.98 -9.92 2.44
C GLN A 71 5.93 -10.50 1.02
N LYS A 72 6.58 -9.84 0.06
CA LYS A 72 6.80 -10.34 -1.29
C LYS A 72 7.58 -11.65 -1.29
N ALA A 73 8.71 -11.74 -0.57
CA ALA A 73 9.48 -12.98 -0.46
C ALA A 73 8.64 -14.12 0.15
N LYS A 74 7.78 -13.83 1.12
CA LYS A 74 6.89 -14.82 1.75
C LYS A 74 5.74 -15.25 0.83
N HIS A 75 5.14 -14.30 0.11
CA HIS A 75 4.10 -14.59 -0.89
C HIS A 75 4.67 -15.40 -2.06
N ASP A 76 5.85 -15.04 -2.54
CA ASP A 76 6.57 -15.76 -3.59
C ASP A 76 6.94 -17.18 -3.17
N ALA A 77 7.45 -17.35 -1.95
CA ALA A 77 7.74 -18.68 -1.41
C ALA A 77 6.47 -19.54 -1.32
N HIS A 78 5.32 -18.93 -1.00
CA HIS A 78 4.03 -19.61 -0.92
C HIS A 78 3.48 -19.97 -2.32
N THR A 79 3.53 -19.06 -3.28
CA THR A 79 3.07 -19.28 -4.66
C THR A 79 3.93 -20.32 -5.37
N ASN A 80 5.27 -20.22 -5.27
CA ASN A 80 6.17 -21.20 -5.85
C ASN A 80 6.02 -22.59 -5.20
N ALA A 81 5.77 -22.65 -3.88
CA ALA A 81 5.50 -23.92 -3.20
C ALA A 81 4.16 -24.53 -3.65
N SER A 82 3.12 -23.70 -3.88
CA SER A 82 1.84 -24.19 -4.41
C SER A 82 1.93 -24.67 -5.86
N GLU A 83 2.74 -24.02 -6.70
CA GLU A 83 2.95 -24.44 -8.10
C GLU A 83 3.80 -25.72 -8.19
N ALA A 84 4.79 -25.90 -7.30
CA ALA A 84 5.58 -27.12 -7.23
C ALA A 84 4.77 -28.35 -6.81
N VAL A 85 3.78 -28.19 -5.93
CA VAL A 85 2.89 -29.27 -5.48
C VAL A 85 1.80 -29.59 -6.50
N ALA A 86 1.39 -28.62 -7.32
CA ALA A 86 0.40 -28.83 -8.38
C ALA A 86 0.94 -29.56 -9.62
N GLY A 87 2.26 -29.74 -9.74
CA GLY A 87 2.89 -30.50 -10.83
C GLY A 87 3.00 -32.01 -10.60
N ASP A 88 2.63 -32.50 -9.41
CA ASP A 88 2.78 -33.91 -8.99
C ASP A 88 1.44 -34.68 -8.93
N PHE A 89 0.35 -34.14 -9.49
CA PHE A 89 -0.95 -34.83 -9.65
C PHE A 89 -1.45 -34.79 -11.09
#